data_AF-A0ABD0QL48-F1
#
_entry.id   AF-A0ABD0QL48-F1
#
_cell.length_a   1.000
_cell.length_b   1.000
_cell.length_c   1.000
_cell.angle_alpha   90.00
_cell.angle_beta   90.00
_cell.angle_gamma   90.00
#
_symmetry.space_group_name_H-M   'P 1'
#
loop_
_entity.id
_entity.type
_entity.pdbx_description
1 polymer ?
#
loop_
_entity_poly.entity_id
_entity_poly.type
_entity_poly.pdbx_seq_one_letter_code
_entity_poly.pdbx_strand_id
1 'polypeptide(L)'
;MYISGLERDLQVKLHGQHLAQSVVLKAIQGFIKNPESNKPLTLSFHGWSGTGKNFVARIVADNLYRDGIKSECVRLFIAPFHFPHARLVDVYK
;
A
#
# COMPACT_ATOMS: atom_id res chain seq x y z
N MET A 1 14.33 -7.03 -10.27
CA MET A 1 14.47 -6.10 -9.13
C MET A 1 14.26 -6.89 -7.84
N TYR A 2 15.29 -7.03 -6.99
CA TYR A 2 15.11 -7.58 -5.65
C TYR A 2 14.67 -6.44 -4.73
N ILE A 3 13.47 -6.55 -4.14
CA ILE A 3 12.91 -5.52 -3.25
C ILE A 3 13.40 -5.75 -1.82
N SER A 4 14.72 -5.95 -1.64
CA SER A 4 15.32 -6.30 -0.35
C SER A 4 15.03 -5.26 0.74
N GLY A 5 14.87 -3.99 0.35
CA GLY A 5 14.43 -2.92 1.26
C GLY A 5 13.03 -3.17 1.85
N LEU A 6 12.07 -3.59 1.02
CA LEU A 6 10.69 -3.83 1.46
C LEU A 6 10.60 -4.97 2.47
N GLU A 7 11.28 -6.09 2.21
CA GLU A 7 11.32 -7.21 3.13
C GLU A 7 11.89 -6.81 4.49
N ARG A 8 13.05 -6.13 4.48
CA ARG A 8 13.68 -5.62 5.70
C ARG A 8 12.77 -4.67 6.46
N ASP A 9 12.16 -3.72 5.78
CA ASP A 9 11.30 -2.73 6.42
C ASP A 9 10.02 -3.36 7.00
N LEU A 10 9.42 -4.33 6.31
CA LEU A 10 8.30 -5.10 6.86
C LEU A 10 8.71 -5.86 8.13
N GLN A 11 9.87 -6.52 8.13
CA GLN A 11 10.34 -7.29 9.28
C GLN A 11 10.72 -6.42 10.47
N VAL A 12 11.44 -5.32 10.24
CA VAL A 12 12.01 -4.48 11.30
C VAL A 12 11.02 -3.45 11.83
N LYS A 13 10.10 -2.94 10.99
CA LYS A 13 9.20 -1.84 11.37
C LYS A 13 7.77 -2.29 11.68
N LEU A 14 7.26 -3.34 11.02
CA LEU A 14 5.86 -3.75 11.16
C LEU A 14 5.69 -4.86 12.21
N HIS A 15 5.57 -4.49 13.49
CA HIS A 15 5.49 -5.46 14.57
C HIS A 15 4.12 -6.16 14.68
N GLY A 16 4.12 -7.44 15.10
CA GLY A 16 2.91 -8.20 15.40
C GLY A 16 2.02 -8.58 14.22
N GLN A 17 2.40 -8.22 12.98
CA GLN A 17 1.60 -8.44 11.77
C GLN A 17 2.27 -9.43 10.80
N HIS A 18 2.75 -10.57 11.31
CA HIS A 18 3.48 -11.58 10.51
C HIS A 18 2.71 -12.06 9.27
N LEU A 19 1.37 -12.19 9.35
CA LEU A 19 0.53 -12.51 8.20
C LEU A 19 0.58 -11.41 7.13
N ALA A 20 0.45 -10.14 7.52
CA ALA A 20 0.51 -9.02 6.59
C ALA A 20 1.90 -8.89 5.96
N GLN A 21 2.98 -9.06 6.74
CA GLN A 21 4.35 -9.06 6.22
C GLN A 21 4.51 -10.09 5.08
N SER A 22 4.10 -11.33 5.31
CA SER A 22 4.25 -12.42 4.33
C SER A 22 3.39 -12.20 3.08
N VAL A 23 2.12 -11.83 3.26
CA VAL A 23 1.18 -11.63 2.15
C VAL A 23 1.60 -10.45 1.28
N VAL A 24 1.94 -9.30 1.88
CA VAL A 24 2.33 -8.09 1.15
C VAL A 24 3.61 -8.31 0.36
N LEU A 25 4.62 -8.92 0.98
CA LEU A 25 5.89 -9.20 0.31
C LEU A 25 5.69 -10.10 -0.91
N LYS A 26 4.98 -11.22 -0.75
CA LYS A 26 4.72 -12.16 -1.84
C LYS A 26 3.89 -11.55 -2.97
N ALA A 27 2.84 -10.79 -2.62
CA ALA A 27 1.96 -10.16 -3.61
C ALA A 27 2.71 -9.14 -4.47
N ILE A 28 3.51 -8.25 -3.86
CA ILE A 28 4.27 -7.23 -4.59
C ILE A 28 5.37 -7.88 -5.42
N GLN A 29 6.12 -8.84 -4.86
CA GLN A 29 7.14 -9.56 -5.62
C GLN A 29 6.54 -10.30 -6.82
N GLY A 30 5.39 -10.95 -6.65
CA GLY A 30 4.68 -11.63 -7.73
C GLY A 30 4.24 -10.67 -8.83
N PHE A 31 3.68 -9.51 -8.46
CA PHE A 31 3.25 -8.50 -9.42
C PHE A 31 4.43 -7.91 -10.22
N ILE A 32 5.52 -7.52 -9.55
CA ILE A 32 6.70 -6.94 -10.23
C ILE A 32 7.40 -7.96 -11.13
N LYS A 33 7.38 -9.25 -10.77
CA LYS A 33 7.98 -10.32 -11.58
C LYS A 33 7.13 -10.71 -12.80
N ASN A 34 5.87 -10.27 -12.88
CA ASN A 34 4.96 -10.59 -13.96
C ASN A 34 4.46 -9.33 -14.70
N PRO A 35 5.32 -8.71 -15.53
CA PRO A 35 4.98 -7.46 -16.22
C PRO A 35 3.85 -7.61 -17.25
N GLU A 36 3.59 -8.84 -17.73
CA GLU A 36 2.55 -9.16 -18.72
C GLU A 36 1.13 -9.26 -18.09
N SER A 37 0.99 -9.03 -16.78
CA SER A 37 -0.31 -9.07 -16.12
C SER A 37 -1.17 -7.86 -16.48
N ASN A 38 -2.26 -8.09 -17.22
CA ASN A 38 -3.26 -7.06 -17.55
C ASN A 38 -4.14 -6.64 -16.36
N LYS A 39 -3.99 -7.26 -15.18
CA LYS A 39 -4.77 -6.93 -13.98
C LYS A 39 -3.91 -6.15 -12.98
N PRO A 40 -4.39 -4.99 -12.47
CA PRO A 40 -3.68 -4.26 -11.42
C PRO A 40 -3.66 -5.05 -10.11
N LEU A 41 -2.57 -4.94 -9.36
CA LEU A 41 -2.51 -5.47 -8.00
C LEU A 41 -3.43 -4.65 -7.07
N THR A 42 -4.39 -5.32 -6.45
CA THR A 42 -5.28 -4.70 -5.45
C THR A 42 -5.09 -5.39 -4.11
N LEU A 43 -4.79 -4.60 -3.07
CA LEU A 43 -4.64 -5.07 -1.69
C LEU A 43 -5.67 -4.36 -0.81
N SER A 44 -6.40 -5.12 -0.01
CA SER A 44 -7.34 -4.58 0.97
C SER A 44 -6.88 -4.91 2.40
N PHE A 45 -6.65 -3.87 3.20
CA PHE A 45 -6.21 -4.01 4.58
C PHE A 45 -7.38 -3.79 5.54
N HIS A 46 -7.72 -4.80 6.33
CA HIS A 46 -8.79 -4.75 7.33
C HIS A 46 -8.27 -5.10 8.72
N GLY A 47 -8.99 -4.66 9.76
CA GLY A 47 -8.64 -4.89 11.17
C GLY A 47 -8.81 -3.64 12.03
N TRP A 48 -8.41 -3.74 13.30
CA TRP A 48 -8.59 -2.68 14.30
C TRP A 48 -7.85 -1.38 13.97
N SER A 49 -8.33 -0.26 14.52
CA SER A 49 -7.61 1.02 14.44
C SER A 49 -6.26 0.91 15.14
N GLY A 50 -5.25 1.64 14.66
CA GLY A 50 -3.92 1.65 15.26
C GLY A 50 -3.03 0.41 14.97
N THR A 51 -3.51 -0.61 14.27
CA THR A 51 -2.72 -1.84 14.01
C THR A 51 -1.82 -1.79 12.77
N GLY A 52 -1.65 -0.61 12.17
CA GLY A 52 -0.65 -0.39 11.12
C GLY A 52 -1.12 -0.47 9.66
N LYS A 53 -2.43 -0.51 9.36
CA LYS A 53 -2.95 -0.58 7.97
C LYS A 53 -2.35 0.50 7.04
N ASN A 54 -2.44 1.77 7.43
CA ASN A 54 -1.86 2.88 6.67
C ASN A 54 -0.32 2.85 6.68
N PHE A 55 0.27 2.29 7.75
CA PHE A 55 1.71 2.17 7.90
C PHE A 55 2.29 1.15 6.90
N VAL A 56 1.62 0.03 6.67
CA VAL A 56 1.98 -0.94 5.62
C VAL A 56 1.97 -0.29 4.24
N ALA A 57 0.89 0.43 3.89
CA ALA A 57 0.81 1.14 2.62
C ALA A 57 1.96 2.14 2.43
N ARG A 58 2.35 2.84 3.50
CA ARG A 58 3.49 3.77 3.49
C ARG A 58 4.83 3.07 3.32
N ILE A 59 5.08 1.97 4.04
CA ILE A 59 6.29 1.14 3.86
C ILE A 59 6.42 0.70 2.39
N VAL A 60 5.30 0.29 1.77
CA VAL A 60 5.27 -0.09 0.35
C VAL A 60 5.65 1.09 -0.53
N ALA A 61 5.00 2.25 -0.38
CA ALA A 61 5.30 3.43 -1.18
C ALA A 61 6.76 3.87 -1.05
N ASP A 62 7.28 3.95 0.18
CA ASP A 62 8.63 4.40 0.50
C ASP A 62 9.71 3.45 -0.07
N ASN A 63 9.37 2.17 -0.30
CA ASN A 63 10.30 1.18 -0.89
C ASN A 63 10.16 1.04 -2.42
N LEU A 64 9.04 1.46 -3.01
CA LEU A 64 8.83 1.40 -4.46
C LEU A 64 9.17 2.71 -5.17
N TYR A 65 9.06 3.84 -4.48
CA TYR A 65 9.29 5.17 -5.05
C TYR A 65 10.23 5.98 -4.17
N ARG A 66 11.20 6.66 -4.79
CA ARG A 66 12.25 7.42 -4.09
C ARG A 66 11.70 8.44 -3.10
N ASP A 67 10.63 9.13 -3.47
CA ASP A 67 9.98 10.16 -2.64
C ASP A 67 8.79 9.60 -1.84
N GLY A 68 8.60 8.28 -1.86
CA GLY A 68 7.55 7.58 -1.14
C GLY A 68 6.17 8.16 -1.41
N ILE A 69 5.45 8.48 -0.34
CA ILE A 69 4.12 9.11 -0.41
C ILE A 69 4.08 10.49 -1.10
N LYS A 70 5.22 11.14 -1.31
CA LYS A 70 5.32 12.43 -2.02
C LYS A 70 5.62 12.26 -3.51
N SER A 71 5.89 11.03 -3.97
CA SER A 71 6.14 10.77 -5.38
C SER A 71 4.89 11.09 -6.22
N GLU A 72 5.09 11.66 -7.40
CA GLU A 72 4.00 11.88 -8.37
C GLU A 72 3.32 10.57 -8.81
N CYS A 73 4.03 9.44 -8.66
CA CYS A 73 3.50 8.10 -8.92
C CYS A 73 2.58 7.58 -7.81
N VAL A 74 2.48 8.27 -6.67
CA VAL A 74 1.68 7.87 -5.50
C VAL A 74 0.60 8.90 -5.24
N ARG A 75 -0.67 8.47 -5.32
CA ARG A 75 -1.83 9.30 -4.97
C ARG A 75 -2.47 8.78 -3.69
N LEU A 76 -2.66 9.66 -2.71
CA LEU A 76 -3.34 9.36 -1.45
C LEU A 76 -4.72 10.02 -1.42
N PHE A 77 -5.77 9.22 -1.22
CA PHE A 77 -7.12 9.71 -0.98
C PHE A 77 -7.56 9.38 0.44
N ILE A 78 -7.78 10.42 1.24
CA ILE A 78 -8.43 10.35 2.56
C ILE A 78 -9.89 10.71 2.37
N ALA A 79 -10.80 9.73 2.45
CA ALA A 79 -12.20 9.93 2.06
C ALA A 79 -12.91 11.06 2.83
N PRO A 80 -12.82 11.16 4.18
CA PRO A 80 -13.48 12.27 4.89
C PRO A 80 -12.95 13.66 4.52
N PHE A 81 -11.71 13.77 4.04
CA PHE A 81 -11.08 15.03 3.69
C PHE A 81 -11.35 15.42 2.24
N HIS A 82 -11.18 14.50 1.30
CA HIS A 82 -11.32 14.77 -0.13
C HIS A 82 -12.76 14.64 -0.62
N PHE A 83 -13.58 13.83 0.05
CA PHE A 83 -14.95 13.49 -0.34
C PHE A 83 -15.92 13.64 0.86
N PRO A 84 -16.05 14.85 1.43
CA PRO A 84 -16.75 15.05 2.70
C PRO A 84 -18.27 14.84 2.63
N HIS A 85 -18.87 14.90 1.43
CA HIS A 85 -20.31 14.88 1.26
C HIS A 85 -20.78 13.66 0.47
N ALA A 86 -21.42 12.70 1.15
CA ALA A 86 -21.95 11.49 0.51
C ALA A 86 -22.95 11.77 -0.63
N ARG A 87 -23.66 12.91 -0.60
CA ARG A 87 -24.58 13.33 -1.67
C ARG A 87 -23.90 13.74 -2.97
N LEU A 88 -22.60 14.01 -2.93
CA LEU A 88 -21.82 14.46 -4.08
C LEU A 88 -21.00 13.32 -4.72
N VAL A 89 -21.30 12.06 -4.37
CA VAL A 89 -20.60 10.87 -4.91
C VAL A 89 -20.52 10.87 -6.43
N ASP A 90 -21.59 11.29 -7.12
CA ASP A 90 -21.58 11.32 -8.60
C ASP A 90 -20.66 12.40 -9.20
N VAL A 91 -20.27 13.40 -8.41
CA VAL A 91 -19.30 14.44 -8.80
C VAL A 91 -17.86 14.01 -8.52
N TYR A 92 -17.66 13.07 -7.59
CA TYR A 92 -16.33 12.59 -7.18
C TYR A 92 -15.82 11.40 -8.01
N LYS A 93 -16.70 10.79 -8.82
CA LYS A 93 -16.39 9.63 -9.67
C LYS A 93 -15.50 10.00 -10.85
#